data_AF-A0A2B3TMP0-F1
#
_entry.id   AF-A0A2B3TMP0-F1
#
_cell.length_a   1.000
_cell.length_b   1.000
_cell.length_c   1.000
_cell.angle_alpha   90.00
_cell.angle_beta   90.00
_cell.angle_gamma   90.00
#
_symmetry.space_group_name_H-M   'P 1'
#
loop_
_entity.id
_entity.type
_entity.pdbx_description
1 polymer ?
#
loop_
_entity_poly.entity_id
_entity_poly.type
_entity_poly.pdbx_seq_one_letter_code
_entity_poly.pdbx_strand_id
1 'polypeptide(L)'
;IVSNRSNVEKLKQLQHRYNVSTATDWKQHITSVDTVVLAMPPSAHEELLTELSPLISNQLVVTVAAGIGPSYLEARLPKGTPV
;
A
#
# COMPACT_ATOMS: atom_id res chain seq x y z
N ILE A 1 -1.10 1.62 -9.88
CA ILE A 1 -0.09 0.56 -10.01
C ILE A 1 -0.38 -0.50 -8.96
N VAL A 2 -0.25 -1.78 -9.28
CA VAL A 2 -0.47 -2.89 -8.34
C VAL A 2 0.87 -3.54 -8.00
N SER A 3 1.09 -3.90 -6.74
CA SER A 3 2.25 -4.67 -6.32
C SER A 3 1.83 -5.83 -5.43
N ASN A 4 2.64 -6.89 -5.42
CA ASN A 4 2.47 -8.04 -4.56
C ASN A 4 3.84 -8.60 -4.17
N ARG A 5 4.14 -8.64 -2.87
CA ARG A 5 5.45 -9.04 -2.33
C ARG A 5 5.76 -10.52 -2.54
N SER A 6 4.77 -11.41 -2.37
CA SER A 6 5.02 -12.85 -2.26
C SER A 6 4.46 -13.68 -3.41
N ASN A 7 3.58 -13.12 -4.25
CA ASN A 7 2.91 -13.86 -5.31
C ASN A 7 2.99 -13.14 -6.67
N VAL A 8 4.12 -13.34 -7.35
CA VAL A 8 4.40 -12.78 -8.68
C VAL A 8 3.46 -13.36 -9.74
N GLU A 9 3.09 -14.64 -9.65
CA GLU A 9 2.14 -15.25 -10.57
C GLU A 9 0.77 -14.58 -10.48
N LYS A 10 0.28 -14.32 -9.26
CA LYS A 10 -0.96 -13.59 -9.05
C LYS A 10 -0.87 -12.17 -9.63
N LEU A 11 0.26 -11.50 -9.46
CA LEU A 11 0.46 -10.16 -10.03
C LEU A 11 0.37 -10.18 -11.57
N LYS A 12 1.01 -11.17 -12.23
CA LYS A 12 0.88 -11.38 -13.69
C LYS A 12 -0.55 -11.69 -14.11
N GLN A 13 -1.27 -12.51 -13.36
CA GLN A 13 -2.68 -12.79 -13.61
C GLN A 13 -3.54 -11.52 -13.53
N LEU A 14 -3.29 -10.64 -12.54
CA LEU A 14 -4.00 -9.37 -12.41
C LEU A 14 -3.70 -8.44 -13.59
N GLN A 15 -2.44 -8.34 -13.99
CA GLN A 15 -2.05 -7.57 -15.18
C GLN A 15 -2.79 -8.08 -16.42
N HIS A 16 -2.78 -9.39 -16.68
CA HIS A 16 -3.41 -9.96 -17.87
C HIS A 16 -4.94 -9.82 -17.84
N ARG A 17 -5.58 -10.08 -16.69
CA ARG A 17 -7.04 -10.08 -16.56
C ARG A 17 -7.65 -8.68 -16.55
N TYR A 18 -6.97 -7.72 -15.93
CA TYR A 18 -7.52 -6.37 -15.70
C TYR A 18 -6.76 -5.26 -16.43
N ASN A 19 -5.73 -5.61 -17.21
CA ASN A 19 -4.89 -4.68 -17.96
C ASN A 19 -4.31 -3.53 -17.11
N VAL A 20 -3.97 -3.84 -15.86
CA VAL A 20 -3.42 -2.88 -14.88
C VAL A 20 -1.90 -2.84 -14.94
N SER A 21 -1.30 -1.68 -14.67
CA SER A 21 0.15 -1.57 -14.48
C SER A 21 0.58 -2.22 -13.17
N THR A 22 1.62 -3.05 -13.22
CA THR A 22 2.17 -3.76 -12.06
C THR A 22 3.63 -3.40 -11.80
N ALA A 23 4.05 -3.41 -10.53
CA ALA A 23 5.43 -3.20 -10.14
C ALA A 23 5.86 -4.19 -9.05
N THR A 24 7.09 -4.69 -9.13
CA THR A 24 7.69 -5.53 -8.08
C THR A 24 8.33 -4.69 -6.98
N ASP A 25 8.82 -3.50 -7.32
CA ASP A 25 9.28 -2.48 -6.36
C ASP A 25 8.31 -1.31 -6.35
N TRP A 26 7.40 -1.32 -5.38
CA TRP A 26 6.37 -0.28 -5.25
C TRP A 26 6.92 1.04 -4.72
N LYS A 27 8.07 1.05 -4.04
CA LYS A 27 8.63 2.24 -3.36
C LYS A 27 8.93 3.35 -4.36
N GLN A 28 9.35 2.98 -5.57
CA GLN A 28 9.66 3.90 -6.67
C GLN A 28 8.44 4.64 -7.22
N HIS A 29 7.23 4.18 -6.89
CA HIS A 29 5.98 4.71 -7.42
C HIS A 29 5.14 5.49 -6.41
N ILE A 30 5.52 5.51 -5.12
CA ILE A 30 4.74 6.19 -4.08
C ILE A 30 4.61 7.69 -4.36
N THR A 31 5.68 8.32 -4.84
CA THR A 31 5.69 9.75 -5.15
C THR A 31 4.86 10.12 -6.38
N SER A 32 4.51 9.13 -7.22
CA SER A 32 3.75 9.35 -8.46
C SER A 32 2.27 8.97 -8.35
N VAL A 33 1.79 8.59 -7.16
CA VAL A 33 0.39 8.22 -6.94
C VAL A 33 -0.24 9.14 -5.91
N ASP A 34 -1.55 9.37 -6.06
CA ASP A 34 -2.33 10.19 -5.12
C ASP A 34 -2.94 9.36 -3.98
N THR A 35 -3.08 8.05 -4.17
CA THR A 35 -3.76 7.15 -3.22
C THR A 35 -3.06 5.80 -3.14
N VAL A 36 -2.90 5.31 -1.90
CA VAL A 36 -2.34 4.01 -1.57
C VAL A 36 -3.41 3.15 -0.91
N VAL A 37 -3.71 1.99 -1.50
CA VAL A 37 -4.67 1.03 -0.94
C VAL A 37 -3.94 -0.19 -0.40
N LEU A 38 -4.07 -0.42 0.91
CA LEU A 38 -3.48 -1.52 1.65
C LEU A 38 -4.44 -2.71 1.66
N ALA A 39 -4.20 -3.66 0.76
CA ALA A 39 -5.02 -4.87 0.57
C ALA A 39 -4.26 -6.15 0.95
N MET A 40 -3.72 -6.18 2.16
CA MET A 40 -2.94 -7.29 2.71
C MET A 40 -3.46 -7.71 4.10
N PRO A 41 -3.06 -8.88 4.63
CA PRO A 41 -3.45 -9.30 5.97
C PRO A 41 -3.01 -8.30 7.07
N PRO A 42 -3.76 -8.19 8.19
CA PRO A 42 -3.40 -7.30 9.30
C PRO A 42 -1.96 -7.48 9.81
N SER A 43 -1.48 -8.72 9.88
CA SER A 43 -0.13 -9.06 10.36
C SER A 43 1.01 -8.46 9.52
N ALA A 44 0.76 -8.07 8.28
CA ALA A 44 1.77 -7.48 7.40
C ALA A 44 1.84 -5.94 7.47
N HIS A 45 0.91 -5.28 8.18
CA HIS A 45 0.83 -3.83 8.18
C HIS A 45 2.00 -3.16 8.91
N GLU A 46 2.45 -3.73 10.03
CA GLU A 46 3.51 -3.12 10.85
C GLU A 46 4.80 -2.92 10.03
N GLU A 47 5.24 -3.97 9.34
CA GLU A 47 6.42 -3.95 8.48
C GLU A 47 6.23 -2.99 7.31
N LEU A 48 5.11 -3.09 6.58
CA LEU A 48 4.88 -2.25 5.41
C LEU A 48 4.74 -0.77 5.76
N LEU A 49 4.05 -0.43 6.85
CA LEU A 49 3.88 0.96 7.28
C LEU A 49 5.21 1.57 7.73
N THR A 50 6.10 0.78 8.34
CA THR A 50 7.45 1.24 8.68
C THR A 50 8.23 1.67 7.43
N GLU A 51 8.10 0.91 6.34
CA GLU A 51 8.75 1.25 5.07
C GLU A 51 8.04 2.37 4.30
N LEU A 52 6.71 2.44 4.39
CA LEU A 52 5.87 3.38 3.68
C LEU A 52 5.92 4.78 4.30
N SER A 53 5.93 4.87 5.63
CA SER A 53 5.88 6.12 6.39
C SER A 53 6.87 7.19 5.90
N PRO A 54 8.18 6.91 5.69
CA PRO A 54 9.11 7.92 5.19
C PRO A 54 8.91 8.32 3.72
N LEU A 55 8.11 7.57 2.96
CA LEU A 55 7.84 7.84 1.54
C LEU A 55 6.54 8.63 1.34
N ILE A 56 5.67 8.68 2.35
CA ILE A 56 4.42 9.41 2.30
C ILE A 56 4.69 10.91 2.40
N SER A 57 4.08 11.65 1.49
CA SER A 57 4.05 13.10 1.50
C SER A 57 2.60 13.60 1.57
N ASN A 58 1.82 13.33 0.53
CA ASN A 58 0.47 13.89 0.34
C ASN A 58 -0.57 12.83 -0.05
N GLN A 59 -0.23 11.54 0.04
CA GLN A 59 -1.12 10.46 -0.42
C GLN A 59 -2.21 10.15 0.61
N LEU A 60 -3.41 9.84 0.12
CA LEU A 60 -4.45 9.20 0.92
C LEU A 60 -4.10 7.71 1.12
N VAL A 61 -4.12 7.23 2.36
CA VAL A 61 -3.81 5.82 2.69
C VAL A 61 -5.05 5.11 3.20
N VAL A 62 -5.60 4.18 2.42
CA VAL A 62 -6.80 3.41 2.78
C VAL A 62 -6.43 1.95 3.04
N THR A 63 -7.03 1.33 4.05
CA THR A 63 -6.91 -0.13 4.28
C THR A 63 -8.26 -0.83 4.18
N VAL A 64 -8.24 -2.06 3.65
CA VAL A 64 -9.39 -2.98 3.65
C VAL A 64 -9.24 -4.09 4.70
N ALA A 65 -8.19 -4.04 5.51
CA ALA A 65 -7.90 -5.08 6.49
C ALA A 65 -8.77 -4.94 7.74
N ALA A 66 -9.51 -6.01 8.07
CA ALA A 66 -10.32 -6.05 9.27
C ALA A 66 -9.46 -5.83 10.53
N GLY A 67 -9.95 -4.97 11.44
CA GLY A 67 -9.25 -4.63 12.68
C GLY A 67 -8.14 -3.59 12.54
N ILE A 68 -7.83 -3.12 11.32
CA ILE A 68 -6.93 -1.99 11.10
C ILE A 68 -7.76 -0.73 10.85
N GLY A 69 -7.90 0.11 11.88
CA GLY A 69 -8.64 1.37 11.81
C GLY A 69 -7.75 2.60 11.61
N PRO A 70 -8.35 3.79 11.43
CA PRO A 70 -7.63 5.05 11.25
C PRO A 70 -6.55 5.31 12.30
N SER A 71 -6.88 5.14 13.59
CA SER A 71 -5.92 5.38 14.68
C SER A 71 -4.68 4.48 14.64
N TYR A 72 -4.80 3.26 14.07
CA TYR A 72 -3.65 2.38 13.87
C TYR A 72 -2.71 2.93 12.79
N LEU A 73 -3.28 3.47 11.70
CA LEU A 73 -2.54 4.08 10.60
C LEU A 73 -1.92 5.41 11.02
N GLU A 74 -2.68 6.30 11.65
CA GLU A 74 -2.23 7.62 12.14
C GLU A 74 -1.04 7.50 13.10
N ALA A 75 -1.01 6.46 13.93
CA ALA A 75 0.10 6.22 14.86
C ALA A 75 1.42 5.82 14.17
N ARG A 76 1.38 5.41 12.89
CA ARG A 76 2.52 4.85 12.15
C ARG A 76 2.91 5.67 10.92
N LEU A 77 2.01 6.52 10.46
CA LEU A 77 2.21 7.40 9.31
C LEU A 77 2.58 8.82 9.78
N PRO A 78 3.15 9.65 8.89
CA PRO A 78 3.41 11.05 9.20
C PRO A 78 2.16 11.77 9.71
N LYS A 79 2.34 12.68 10.66
CA LYS A 79 1.21 13.44 11.24
C LYS A 79 0.47 14.21 10.15
N GLY A 80 -0.85 14.06 10.12
CA GLY A 80 -1.72 14.72 9.12
C GLY A 80 -1.87 13.94 7.82
N THR A 81 -1.33 12.73 7.72
CA THR A 81 -1.61 11.82 6.60
C THR A 81 -3.11 11.53 6.55
N PRO A 82 -3.79 11.75 5.41
CA PRO A 82 -5.19 11.35 5.24
C PRO A 82 -5.30 9.82 5.27
N VAL A 83 -6.20 9.28 6.11
CA VAL A 83 -6.46 7.83 6.26
C VAL A 83 -7.95 7.48 6.30
#